data_AF-A0A2L2Z822-F1
#
_entry.id   AF-A0A2L2Z822-F1
#
_cell.length_a   1.000
_cell.length_b   1.000
_cell.length_c   1.000
_cell.angle_alpha   90.00
_cell.angle_beta   90.00
_cell.angle_gamma   90.00
#
_symmetry.space_group_name_H-M   'P 1'
#
loop_
_entity.id
_entity.type
_entity.pdbx_description
1 polymer ?
#
loop_
_entity_poly.entity_id
_entity_poly.type
_entity_poly.pdbx_seq_one_letter_code
_entity_poly.pdbx_strand_id
1 'polypeptide(L)' 'PTKVVRGLQMIACFFSINGHVATVALEQRKTVNSEWYTTICLPEVIGEIRKKKKTRRIILHHDNAS' A
#
# COMPACT_ATOMS: atom_id res chain seq x y z
N PRO A 1 16.23 29.48 7.66
CA PRO A 1 16.23 28.24 8.46
C PRO A 1 15.00 27.36 8.11
N THR A 2 15.20 26.38 7.24
CA THR A 2 14.16 25.42 6.85
C THR A 2 14.00 24.40 7.98
N LYS A 3 12.87 24.42 8.69
CA LYS A 3 12.55 23.37 9.68
C LYS A 3 12.32 22.06 8.93
N VAL A 4 13.28 21.15 8.97
CA VAL A 4 13.08 19.77 8.51
C VAL A 4 12.27 19.05 9.60
N VAL A 5 10.97 18.92 9.39
CA VAL A 5 10.10 18.11 10.25
C VAL A 5 10.33 16.64 9.86
N ARG A 6 11.10 15.91 10.66
CA ARG A 6 11.23 14.45 10.51
C ARG A 6 10.04 13.79 11.18
N GLY A 7 8.98 13.54 10.41
CA GLY A 7 7.85 12.71 10.85
C GLY A 7 8.11 11.23 10.55
N LEU A 8 7.56 10.33 11.38
CA LEU A 8 7.44 8.92 11.01
C LEU A 8 6.41 8.82 9.88
N GLN A 9 6.82 8.32 8.72
CA GLN A 9 5.94 8.07 7.59
C GLN A 9 5.41 6.64 7.69
N MET A 10 4.09 6.48 7.72
CA MET A 10 3.47 5.17 7.66
C MET A 10 3.55 4.65 6.22
N ILE A 11 3.88 3.36 6.07
CA ILE A 11 3.98 2.70 4.76
C ILE A 11 3.17 1.41 4.79
N ALA A 12 2.50 1.10 3.68
CA ALA A 12 1.86 -0.18 3.46
C ALA A 12 2.72 -1.01 2.50
N CYS A 13 3.20 -2.17 2.95
CA CYS A 13 4.05 -3.06 2.16
C CYS A 13 3.30 -4.36 1.82
N PHE A 14 3.33 -4.75 0.55
CA PHE A 14 2.66 -5.95 0.05
C PHE A 14 3.67 -6.92 -0.54
N PHE A 15 3.45 -8.19 -0.24
CA PHE A 15 4.32 -9.28 -0.64
C PHE A 15 3.51 -10.41 -1.27
N SER A 16 4.19 -11.19 -2.09
CA SER A 16 3.69 -12.43 -2.66
C SER A 16 4.71 -13.54 -2.41
N ILE A 17 4.36 -14.77 -2.80
CA ILE A 17 5.33 -15.88 -2.81
C ILE A 17 6.58 -15.58 -3.67
N ASN A 18 6.47 -14.66 -4.64
CA ASN A 18 7.57 -14.25 -5.50
C ASN A 18 8.33 -13.03 -4.93
N GLY A 19 8.08 -12.64 -3.68
CA GLY A 19 8.69 -11.49 -3.02
C GLY A 19 7.84 -10.22 -3.07
N HIS A 20 8.52 -9.07 -2.96
CA HIS A 20 7.91 -7.74 -2.91
C HIS A 20 7.03 -7.44 -4.13
N VAL A 21 5.88 -6.84 -3.86
CA VAL A 21 4.92 -6.40 -4.88
C VAL A 21 4.91 -4.88 -4.99
N ALA A 22 4.66 -4.20 -3.87
CA ALA A 22 4.55 -2.75 -3.82
C ALA A 22 4.75 -2.24 -2.39
N THR A 23 5.20 -0.99 -2.29
CA THR A 23 5.22 -0.22 -1.05
C THR A 23 4.55 1.10 -1.34
N VAL A 24 3.43 1.36 -0.67
CA VAL A 24 2.65 2.59 -0.83
C VAL A 24 2.87 3.44 0.41
N ALA A 25 3.46 4.62 0.21
CA ALA A 25 3.69 5.56 1.29
C ALA A 25 2.41 6.35 1.60
N LEU A 26 2.08 6.46 2.88
CA LEU A 26 1.00 7.34 3.33
C LEU A 26 1.55 8.76 3.41
N GLU A 27 1.34 9.55 2.36
CA GLU A 27 1.75 10.96 2.36
C GLU A 27 0.80 11.81 3.22
N GLN A 28 1.37 12.69 4.04
CA GLN A 28 0.67 13.76 4.78
C GLN A 28 -0.35 13.32 5.86
N ARG A 29 -0.67 12.02 6.00
CA ARG A 29 -1.63 11.51 7.01
C ARG A 29 -0.92 10.75 8.14
N LYS A 30 -1.44 10.88 9.36
CA LYS A 30 -0.95 10.17 10.56
C LYS A 30 -1.45 8.71 10.65
N THR A 31 -2.53 8.36 9.97
CA THR A 31 -3.21 7.06 10.10
C THR A 31 -3.78 6.59 8.76
N VAL A 32 -3.66 5.31 8.45
CA VAL A 32 -4.37 4.67 7.32
C VAL A 32 -5.87 4.66 7.64
N ASN A 33 -6.68 5.21 6.76
CA ASN A 33 -8.14 5.07 6.82
C ASN A 33 -8.65 4.22 5.65
N SER A 34 -9.88 3.74 5.77
CA SER A 34 -10.52 2.89 4.76
C SER A 34 -10.59 3.56 3.38
N GLU A 35 -10.81 4.88 3.34
CA GLU A 35 -10.80 5.66 2.11
C GLU A 35 -9.44 5.59 1.41
N TRP A 36 -8.34 5.92 2.09
CA TRP A 36 -7.00 5.83 1.50
C TRP A 36 -6.68 4.40 1.06
N TYR A 37 -7.04 3.42 1.89
CA TYR A 37 -6.78 2.01 1.60
C TYR A 37 -7.50 1.54 0.32
N THR A 38 -8.76 1.92 0.14
CA THR A 38 -9.60 1.49 -0.99
C THR A 38 -9.40 2.31 -2.26
N THR A 39 -9.10 3.61 -2.14
CA THR A 39 -9.01 4.52 -3.29
C THR A 39 -7.58 4.70 -3.82
N ILE A 40 -6.57 4.51 -2.97
CA ILE A 40 -5.16 4.73 -3.33
C ILE A 40 -4.38 3.43 -3.22
N CYS A 41 -4.31 2.84 -2.02
CA CYS A 41 -3.42 1.72 -1.74
C CYS A 41 -3.75 0.45 -2.55
N LEU A 42 -5.00 -0.02 -2.50
CA LEU A 42 -5.39 -1.26 -3.17
C LEU A 42 -5.29 -1.17 -4.71
N PRO A 43 -5.76 -0.10 -5.37
CA PRO A 43 -5.62 0.04 -6.82
C PRO A 43 -4.16 -0.01 -7.29
N GLU A 44 -3.23 0.63 -6.57
CA GLU A 44 -1.81 0.64 -6.91
C GLU A 44 -1.21 -0.78 -6.84
N VAL A 45 -1.47 -1.50 -5.74
CA VAL A 45 -0.99 -2.88 -5.55
C VAL A 45 -1.59 -3.82 -6.60
N ILE A 46 -2.88 -3.71 -6.89
CA ILE A 46 -3.54 -4.51 -7.93
C ILE A 46 -2.92 -4.20 -9.29
N GLY A 47 -2.64 -2.94 -9.60
CA GLY A 47 -1.96 -2.51 -10.82
C GLY A 47 -0.62 -3.23 -11.00
N GLU A 48 0.22 -3.24 -9.97
CA GLU A 48 1.52 -3.93 -10.00
C GLU A 48 1.38 -5.44 -10.20
N ILE A 49 0.43 -6.08 -9.53
CA ILE A 49 0.15 -7.52 -9.72
C ILE A 49 -0.29 -7.80 -11.16
N ARG A 50 -1.16 -6.94 -11.73
CA ARG A 50 -1.74 -7.12 -13.06
C ARG A 50 -0.74 -6.88 -14.18
N LYS A 51 0.31 -6.07 -13.98
CA LYS A 51 1.42 -5.94 -14.94
C LYS A 51 2.07 -7.29 -15.25
N LYS A 52 2.26 -8.13 -14.22
CA LYS A 52 2.89 -9.46 -14.38
C LYS A 52 1.88 -10.59 -14.66
N LYS A 53 0.66 -10.51 -14.12
CA LYS A 53 -0.34 -11.60 -14.17
C LYS A 53 -1.75 -11.05 -14.44
N LYS A 54 -2.00 -10.63 -15.68
CA LYS A 54 -3.24 -9.92 -16.10
C LYS A 54 -4.55 -10.62 -15.71
N THR A 55 -4.65 -11.96 -15.78
CA THR A 55 -5.93 -12.68 -15.61
C THR A 55 -6.03 -13.52 -14.34
N ARG A 56 -4.98 -13.64 -13.53
CA ARG A 56 -5.05 -14.50 -12.32
C ARG A 56 -5.94 -13.88 -11.24
N ARG A 57 -6.62 -14.73 -10.46
CA ARG A 57 -7.33 -14.30 -9.25
C ARG A 57 -6.32 -13.83 -8.20
N ILE A 58 -6.66 -12.76 -7.50
CA ILE A 58 -5.85 -12.22 -6.40
C ILE A 58 -6.56 -12.63 -5.10
N ILE A 59 -5.81 -13.23 -4.17
CA ILE A 59 -6.24 -13.50 -2.80
C ILE A 59 -5.39 -12.60 -1.92
N LEU A 60 -6.06 -11.75 -1.14
CA LEU A 60 -5.41 -10.82 -0.23
C LEU A 60 -5.54 -11.36 1.19
N HIS A 61 -4.40 -11.49 1.88
CA HIS A 61 -4.35 -11.78 3.29
C HIS A 61 -3.93 -10.49 4.01
N HIS A 62 -4.78 -10.00 4.90
CA HIS A 62 -4.50 -8.85 5.75
C HIS A 62 -5.11 -9.06 7.14
N ASP A 63 -4.69 -8.22 8.09
CA ASP A 63 -5.32 -8.17 9.41
C ASP A 63 -6.69 -7.52 9.34
N ASN A 64 -7.59 -7.92 10.22
CA ASN A 64 -8.89 -7.28 10.41
C ASN A 64 -8.72 -5.99 11.25
N ALA A 65 -8.05 -5.00 10.68
CA ALA A 65 -7.87 -3.69 11.30
C ALA A 65 -9.12 -2.82 11.13
N SER A 66 -9.47 -2.05 12.17
CA SER A 66 -10.57 -1.08 12.17
C SER A 66 -10.17 0.26 11.59
#